data_AF-H6VAE3-F1
#
_entry.id   AF-H6VAE3-F1
#
_cell.length_a   1.000
_cell.length_b   1.000
_cell.length_c   1.000
_cell.angle_alpha   90.00
_cell.angle_beta   90.00
_cell.angle_gamma   90.00
#
_symmetry.space_group_name_H-M   'P 1'
#
loop_
_entity.id
_entity.type
_entity.pdbx_description
1 polymer ?
#
loop_
_entity_poly.entity_id
_entity_poly.type
_entity_poly.pdbx_seq_one_letter_code
_entity_poly.pdbx_strand_id
1 'polypeptide(L)' 'AGEDCREGRSKPCPDPYLRALALLGASAERSVAGVAAGMPVVAIASESREAKVVAAGASMIARDYRDAVA' A
#
# COMPACT_ATOMS: atom_id res chain seq x y z
N ALA A 1 -4.07 -17.86 -5.20
CA ALA A 1 -4.22 -16.39 -5.31
C ALA A 1 -5.63 -16.10 -5.83
N GLY A 2 -6.25 -14.96 -5.47
CA GLY A 2 -7.59 -14.61 -5.96
C GLY A 2 -7.62 -14.42 -7.48
N GLU A 3 -8.80 -14.46 -8.10
CA GLU A 3 -8.97 -14.29 -9.56
C GLU A 3 -8.31 -13.03 -10.13
N ASP A 4 -8.13 -12.00 -9.30
CA ASP A 4 -7.50 -10.73 -9.67
C ASP A 4 -5.96 -10.77 -9.72
N CYS A 5 -5.37 -11.81 -9.16
CA CYS A 5 -3.92 -12.01 -9.11
C CYS A 5 -3.45 -12.90 -10.27
N ARG A 6 -3.93 -12.63 -11.49
CA ARG A 6 -3.38 -13.26 -12.71
C ARG A 6 -1.86 -13.08 -12.74
N GLU A 7 -1.16 -14.02 -13.37
CA GLU A 7 0.30 -14.05 -13.41
C GLU A 7 0.87 -12.68 -13.85
N GLY A 8 1.77 -12.11 -13.05
CA GLY A 8 2.34 -10.78 -13.28
C GLY A 8 1.51 -9.58 -12.78
N ARG A 9 0.27 -9.76 -12.32
CA ARG A 9 -0.58 -8.68 -11.77
C ARG A 9 -0.67 -8.63 -10.24
N SER A 10 0.10 -9.47 -9.57
CA SER A 10 0.25 -9.37 -8.11
C SER A 10 1.11 -8.16 -7.72
N LYS A 11 1.02 -7.74 -6.45
CA LYS A 11 1.94 -6.74 -5.87
C LYS A 11 3.39 -7.08 -6.26
N PRO A 12 4.22 -6.10 -6.66
CA PRO A 12 4.03 -4.65 -6.54
C PRO A 12 3.28 -4.00 -7.72
N CYS A 13 2.73 -4.77 -8.66
CA CYS A 13 1.87 -4.23 -9.73
C CYS A 13 0.75 -3.35 -9.13
N PRO A 14 0.41 -2.20 -9.73
CA PRO A 14 -0.63 -1.30 -9.21
C PRO A 14 -2.05 -1.83 -9.37
N ASP A 15 -2.28 -2.76 -10.31
CA ASP A 15 -3.60 -3.27 -10.69
C ASP A 15 -4.51 -3.67 -9.51
N PRO A 16 -4.03 -4.42 -8.49
CA PRO A 16 -4.88 -4.79 -7.36
C PRO A 16 -5.40 -3.57 -6.59
N TYR A 17 -4.61 -2.50 -6.47
CA TYR A 17 -5.00 -1.28 -5.76
C TYR A 17 -5.96 -0.43 -6.58
N LEU A 18 -5.70 -0.26 -7.87
CA LEU A 18 -6.57 0.49 -8.78
C LEU A 18 -7.93 -0.20 -8.92
N ARG A 19 -7.95 -1.53 -8.98
CA ARG A 19 -9.21 -2.29 -8.98
C ARG A 19 -9.97 -2.13 -7.67
N ALA A 20 -9.29 -2.15 -6.53
CA ALA A 20 -9.93 -1.93 -5.23
C ALA A 20 -10.62 -0.56 -5.16
N LEU A 21 -9.98 0.50 -5.66
CA LEU A 21 -10.61 1.82 -5.78
C LEU A 21 -11.88 1.79 -6.62
N ALA A 22 -11.81 1.16 -7.80
CA ALA A 22 -12.95 1.08 -8.71
C ALA A 22 -14.15 0.37 -8.06
N LEU A 23 -13.90 -0.71 -7.32
CA LEU A 23 -14.94 -1.43 -6.58
C LEU A 23 -15.52 -0.63 -5.40
N LEU A 24 -14.69 0.18 -4.74
CA LEU A 24 -15.09 0.99 -3.59
C LEU A 24 -15.69 2.35 -3.99
N GLY A 25 -15.60 2.75 -5.27
CA GLY A 25 -15.96 4.10 -5.70
C GLY A 25 -15.07 5.19 -5.07
N ALA A 26 -13.85 4.84 -4.69
CA ALA A 26 -12.91 5.74 -4.01
C ALA A 26 -11.92 6.36 -5.00
N SER A 27 -11.41 7.55 -4.68
CA SER A 27 -10.37 8.20 -5.48
C SER A 27 -8.98 7.91 -4.92
N ALA A 28 -7.97 7.87 -5.80
CA ALA A 28 -6.58 7.61 -5.41
C ALA A 28 -6.03 8.69 -4.48
N GLU A 29 -6.45 9.95 -4.66
CA GLU A 29 -5.98 11.07 -3.85
C GLU A 29 -6.44 10.98 -2.38
N ARG A 30 -7.49 10.20 -2.11
CA ARG A 30 -8.09 10.02 -0.78
C ARG A 30 -7.88 8.63 -0.21
N SER A 31 -6.91 7.89 -0.73
CA SER A 31 -6.67 6.48 -0.37
C SER A 31 -5.21 6.21 -0.04
N VAL A 32 -4.98 5.24 0.86
CA VAL A 32 -3.64 4.74 1.23
C VAL A 32 -3.55 3.28 0.80
N ALA A 33 -2.64 2.92 -0.11
CA ALA A 33 -2.47 1.51 -0.48
C ALA A 33 -1.13 1.12 -1.13
N GLY A 34 -0.66 1.86 -2.13
CA GLY A 34 0.52 1.44 -2.89
C GLY A 34 1.19 2.54 -3.73
N VAL A 35 2.52 2.60 -3.63
CA VAL A 35 3.38 3.59 -4.32
C VAL A 35 3.20 3.54 -5.84
N ALA A 36 3.26 2.33 -6.42
CA ALA A 36 3.11 2.14 -7.87
C ALA A 36 1.73 2.56 -8.41
N ALA A 37 0.72 2.63 -7.53
CA ALA A 37 -0.63 3.09 -7.86
C ALA A 37 -0.82 4.61 -7.63
N GLY A 38 0.26 5.34 -7.33
CA GLY A 38 0.23 6.78 -7.07
C GLY A 38 -0.39 7.15 -5.72
N MET A 39 -0.50 6.19 -4.80
CA MET A 39 -1.10 6.41 -3.48
C MET A 39 -0.04 6.53 -2.39
N PRO A 40 -0.29 7.32 -1.33
CA PRO A 40 0.51 7.25 -0.12
C PRO A 40 0.48 5.84 0.48
N VAL A 41 1.56 5.47 1.17
CA VAL A 41 1.70 4.17 1.85
C VAL A 41 2.08 4.38 3.30
N VAL A 42 1.28 3.80 4.19
CA VAL A 42 1.68 3.57 5.59
C VAL A 42 2.33 2.19 5.65
N ALA A 43 3.62 2.14 5.92
CA ALA A 43 4.35 0.89 6.08
C ALA A 43 4.30 0.43 7.54
N ILE A 44 3.85 -0.81 7.76
CA ILE A 44 3.95 -1.45 9.08
C ILE A 44 5.32 -2.13 9.18
N ALA A 45 6.22 -1.59 9.99
CA ALA A 45 7.60 -2.06 10.09
C ALA A 45 8.20 -1.86 11.49
N SER A 46 9.03 -2.80 11.91
CA SER A 46 9.95 -2.62 13.03
C SER A 46 11.10 -1.70 12.64
N GLU A 47 11.79 -1.11 13.63
CA GLU A 47 12.93 -0.21 13.45
C GLU A 47 13.99 -0.75 12.46
N SER A 48 14.32 -2.04 12.57
CA SER A 48 15.29 -2.71 11.69
C SER A 48 14.93 -2.72 10.19
N ARG A 49 13.68 -2.37 9.84
CA ARG A 49 13.17 -2.36 8.45
C ARG A 49 12.83 -0.95 7.95
N GLU A 50 12.98 0.09 8.76
CA GLU A 50 12.59 1.46 8.41
C GLU A 50 13.29 1.96 7.15
N ALA A 51 14.62 1.87 7.09
CA ALA A 51 15.39 2.30 5.93
C ALA A 51 14.92 1.60 4.63
N LYS A 52 14.53 0.33 4.72
CA LYS A 52 14.03 -0.45 3.57
C LYS A 52 12.68 0.07 3.09
N VAL A 53 11.75 0.39 4.00
CA VAL A 53 10.40 0.85 3.62
C VAL A 53 10.40 2.31 3.16
N VAL A 54 11.30 3.14 3.70
CA VAL A 54 11.55 4.50 3.19
C VAL A 54 12.08 4.44 1.76
N ALA A 55 13.09 3.60 1.50
CA ALA A 55 13.64 3.42 0.16
C ALA A 55 12.60 2.85 -0.84
N ALA A 56 11.60 2.11 -0.36
CA ALA A 56 10.49 1.61 -1.17
C ALA A 56 9.38 2.65 -1.42
N GLY A 57 9.49 3.86 -0.85
CA GLY A 57 8.55 4.97 -1.07
C GLY A 57 7.42 5.07 -0.04
N ALA A 58 7.59 4.51 1.17
CA ALA A 58 6.61 4.71 2.24
C ALA A 58 6.47 6.20 2.61
N SER A 59 5.24 6.67 2.78
CA SER A 59 4.93 8.05 3.19
C SER A 59 4.94 8.21 4.71
N MET A 60 4.65 7.13 5.44
CA MET A 60 4.67 7.06 6.90
C MET A 60 5.06 5.64 7.33
N ILE A 61 5.68 5.52 8.49
CA ILE A 61 5.97 4.24 9.13
C ILE A 61 5.17 4.16 10.43
N ALA A 62 4.54 3.02 10.68
CA ALA A 62 3.91 2.69 11.95
C ALA A 62 4.49 1.34 12.43
N ARG A 63 4.67 1.17 13.74
CA ARG A 63 5.23 -0.08 14.28
C ARG A 63 4.22 -1.22 14.21
N ASP A 64 2.95 -0.89 14.45
CA ASP A 64 1.84 -1.81 14.35
C ASP A 64 0.53 -1.07 13.99
N TYR A 65 -0.59 -1.79 13.97
CA TYR A 65 -1.91 -1.23 13.65
C TYR A 65 -2.51 -0.36 14.78
N ARG A 66 -1.92 -0.36 15.98
CA ARG A 66 -2.31 0.49 17.11
C ARG A 66 -1.56 1.83 17.11
N ASP A 67 -0.45 1.95 16.40
CA ASP A 67 0.23 3.23 16.21
C ASP A 67 -0.63 4.23 15.41
N ALA A 68 -1.64 3.76 14.67
CA ALA A 68 -2.55 4.60 13.89
C ALA A 68 -3.77 5.15 14.66
N VAL A 69 -3.88 4.91 15.97
CA VAL A 69 -5.04 5.34 16.81
C VAL A 69 -4.75 6.47 17.81
N ALA A 70 -3.64 7.20 17.65
CA ALA A 70 -3.31 8.37 18.48
C ALA A 70 -3.75 9.69 17.85
#